data_AF-A0A6I9MGY9-F1
#
_entry.id   AF-A0A6I9MGY9-F1
#
_cell.length_a   1.000
_cell.length_b   1.000
_cell.length_c   1.000
_cell.angle_alpha   90.00
_cell.angle_beta   90.00
_cell.angle_gamma   90.00
#
_symmetry.space_group_name_H-M   'P 1'
#
loop_
_entity.id
_entity.type
_entity.pdbx_description
1 polymer ?
#
loop_
_entity_poly.entity_id
_entity_poly.type
_entity_poly.pdbx_seq_one_letter_code
_entity_poly.pdbx_strand_id
1 'polypeptide(L)'
;MIGSEWLLFLLVGALLMLLVSNLLLWENVASVPLSSDEIDNDQLYLKELFDHALILFQNISKLNTEMRRTYMLEFFEDQEFLIKTLTCCHNYSIKTPENVDEAQKIS
;
A
#
# COMPACT_ATOMS: atom_id res chain seq x y z
N MET A 1 41.01 -41.70 6.19
CA MET A 1 39.64 -41.40 6.64
C MET A 1 39.65 -40.05 7.35
N ILE A 2 39.87 -38.94 6.62
CA ILE A 2 40.04 -37.59 7.19
C ILE A 2 39.12 -36.55 6.52
N GLY A 3 38.64 -36.78 5.30
CA GLY A 3 37.98 -35.76 4.48
C GLY A 3 36.56 -35.36 4.91
N SER A 4 35.82 -36.23 5.61
CA SER A 4 34.43 -35.97 6.02
C SER A 4 34.32 -35.04 7.22
N GLU A 5 35.29 -35.05 8.14
CA GLU A 5 35.28 -34.17 9.32
C GLU A 5 35.55 -32.72 8.92
N TRP A 6 36.47 -32.48 7.98
CA TRP A 6 36.71 -31.14 7.42
C TRP A 6 35.49 -30.57 6.71
N LEU A 7 34.74 -31.41 5.99
CA LEU A 7 33.49 -31.01 5.35
C LEU A 7 32.43 -30.65 6.39
N LEU A 8 32.32 -31.41 7.49
CA LEU A 8 31.41 -31.09 8.59
C LEU A 8 31.77 -29.75 9.26
N PHE A 9 33.04 -29.49 9.53
CA PHE A 9 33.47 -28.21 10.10
C PHE A 9 33.18 -27.02 9.19
N LEU A 10 33.42 -27.16 7.89
CA LEU A 10 33.08 -26.11 6.90
C LEU A 10 31.57 -25.87 6.81
N LEU A 11 30.75 -26.93 6.85
CA LEU A 11 29.31 -26.83 6.75
C LEU A 11 28.69 -26.18 8.00
N VAL A 12 29.18 -26.55 9.19
CA VAL A 12 28.78 -25.93 10.47
C VAL A 12 29.18 -24.46 10.51
N GLY A 13 30.40 -24.12 10.06
CA GLY A 13 30.86 -22.74 9.97
C GLY A 13 30.00 -21.88 9.03
N ALA A 14 29.65 -22.41 7.86
CA ALA A 14 28.77 -21.73 6.91
C ALA A 14 27.36 -21.51 7.48
N LEU A 15 26.82 -22.49 8.22
CA LEU A 15 25.50 -22.38 8.86
C LEU A 15 25.48 -21.30 9.95
N LEU A 16 26.54 -21.22 10.75
CA LEU A 16 26.72 -20.20 11.79
C LEU A 16 26.84 -18.79 11.18
N MET A 17 27.64 -18.65 10.13
CA MET A 17 27.75 -17.38 9.40
C MET A 17 26.41 -16.96 8.81
N LEU A 18 25.65 -17.90 8.22
CA LEU A 18 24.31 -17.63 7.71
C LEU A 18 23.35 -17.19 8.82
N LEU A 19 23.37 -17.84 9.98
CA LEU A 19 22.54 -17.48 11.13
C LEU A 19 22.87 -16.07 11.65
N VAL A 20 24.17 -15.76 11.82
CA VAL A 20 24.63 -14.45 12.28
C VAL A 20 24.31 -13.36 11.25
N SER A 21 24.45 -13.63 9.95
CA SER A 21 24.05 -12.71 8.89
C SER A 21 22.55 -12.43 8.91
N ASN A 22 21.70 -13.45 9.09
CA ASN A 22 20.25 -13.25 9.22
C ASN A 22 19.88 -12.47 10.48
N LEU A 23 20.59 -12.69 11.59
CA LEU A 23 20.38 -11.95 12.85
C LEU A 23 20.81 -10.48 12.73
N LEU A 24 21.96 -10.22 12.10
CA LEU A 24 22.43 -8.86 11.82
C LEU A 24 21.52 -8.13 10.82
N LEU A 25 20.97 -8.84 9.84
CA LEU A 25 20.02 -8.28 8.89
C LEU A 25 18.66 -7.93 9.53
N TRP A 26 18.38 -8.47 10.72
CA TRP A 26 17.14 -8.21 11.48
C TRP A 26 17.07 -6.78 12.04
N GLU A 27 18.17 -6.02 12.07
CA GLU A 27 18.20 -4.65 12.62
C GLU A 27 17.16 -3.71 12.00
N ASN A 28 16.72 -3.98 10.75
CA ASN A 28 15.67 -3.21 10.05
C ASN A 28 14.29 -3.89 10.03
N VAL A 29 14.11 -5.00 10.75
CA VAL A 29 12.85 -5.75 10.88
C VAL A 29 12.22 -5.54 12.27
N ALA A 30 12.84 -4.73 13.12
CA ALA A 30 12.19 -4.27 14.35
C ALA A 30 10.98 -3.41 13.95
N SER A 31 9.79 -4.03 14.00
CA SER A 31 8.53 -3.31 14.02
C SER A 31 8.64 -2.22 15.09
N VAL A 32 8.26 -0.99 14.73
CA VAL A 32 8.02 0.08 15.71
C VAL A 32 7.28 -0.55 16.89
N PRO A 33 7.78 -0.43 18.13
CA PRO A 33 7.07 -0.99 19.26
C PRO A 33 5.70 -0.31 19.28
N LEU A 34 4.65 -1.07 18.94
CA LEU A 34 3.29 -0.73 19.33
C LEU A 34 3.36 -0.54 20.84
N SER A 35 3.18 0.70 21.27
CA SER A 35 3.34 1.13 22.65
C SER A 35 2.63 0.13 23.55
N SER A 36 3.41 -0.53 24.41
CA SER A 36 2.89 -1.42 25.43
C SER A 36 2.24 -0.56 26.52
N ASP A 37 0.96 -0.29 26.31
CA ASP A 37 -0.08 0.18 27.23
C ASP A 37 -1.05 1.02 26.38
N GLU A 38 -2.36 0.95 26.65
CA GLU A 38 -3.43 1.75 26.02
C GLU A 38 -4.07 1.16 24.73
N ILE A 39 -5.12 0.36 24.93
CA ILE A 39 -6.16 0.08 23.91
C ILE A 39 -6.74 1.40 23.32
N ASP A 40 -6.62 2.51 24.08
CA ASP A 40 -7.00 3.87 23.66
C ASP A 40 -6.05 4.47 22.61
N ASN A 41 -4.75 4.17 22.68
CA ASN A 41 -3.73 4.73 21.78
C ASN A 41 -3.79 4.08 20.38
N ASP A 42 -4.06 2.77 20.30
CA ASP A 42 -4.18 2.06 19.02
C ASP A 42 -5.40 2.53 18.20
N GLN A 43 -6.53 2.74 18.86
CA GLN A 43 -7.74 3.26 18.22
C GLN A 43 -7.56 4.74 17.81
N LEU A 44 -6.88 5.54 18.64
CA LEU A 44 -6.54 6.93 18.33
C LEU A 44 -5.60 7.00 17.11
N TYR A 45 -4.58 6.15 17.06
CA TYR A 45 -3.62 6.05 15.95
C TYR A 45 -4.31 5.63 14.64
N LEU A 46 -5.18 4.61 14.69
CA LEU A 46 -5.93 4.18 13.50
C LEU A 46 -6.86 5.28 12.98
N LYS A 47 -7.52 6.00 13.89
CA LYS A 47 -8.38 7.13 13.54
C LYS A 47 -7.57 8.25 12.87
N GLU A 48 -6.43 8.63 13.44
CA GLU A 48 -5.55 9.64 12.86
C GLU A 48 -5.07 9.24 11.46
N LEU A 49 -4.71 7.97 11.27
CA LEU A 49 -4.31 7.44 9.97
C LEU A 49 -5.43 7.56 8.92
N PHE A 50 -6.66 7.17 9.28
CA PHE A 50 -7.81 7.32 8.39
C PHE A 50 -8.16 8.78 8.11
N ASP A 51 -8.07 9.66 9.12
CA ASP A 51 -8.29 11.09 8.96
C ASP A 51 -7.27 11.69 7.96
N HIS A 52 -5.99 11.34 8.08
CA HIS A 52 -4.95 11.77 7.13
C HIS A 52 -5.17 11.24 5.72
N ALA A 53 -5.51 9.95 5.59
CA ALA A 53 -5.83 9.34 4.30
C ALA A 53 -7.04 10.01 3.63
N LEU A 54 -8.07 10.33 4.41
CA LEU A 54 -9.28 11.00 3.92
C LEU A 54 -8.96 12.42 3.44
N ILE A 55 -8.20 13.20 4.23
CA ILE A 55 -7.79 14.56 3.84
C ILE A 55 -6.99 14.52 2.53
N LEU A 56 -6.04 13.60 2.42
CA LEU A 56 -5.24 13.43 1.21
C LEU A 56 -6.12 13.07 0.00
N PHE A 57 -7.03 12.11 0.15
CA PHE A 57 -7.98 11.71 -0.88
C PHE A 57 -8.85 12.88 -1.34
N GLN A 58 -9.41 13.66 -0.40
CA GLN A 58 -10.23 14.83 -0.70
C GLN A 58 -9.45 15.89 -1.50
N ASN A 59 -8.19 16.15 -1.10
CA ASN A 59 -7.33 17.11 -1.80
C ASN A 59 -7.03 16.67 -3.23
N ILE A 60 -6.69 15.39 -3.44
CA ILE A 60 -6.44 14.82 -4.77
C ILE A 60 -7.72 14.87 -5.62
N SER A 61 -8.86 14.48 -5.06
CA SER A 61 -10.16 14.50 -5.76
C SER A 61 -10.56 15.91 -6.21
N LYS A 62 -10.34 16.90 -5.33
CA LYS A 62 -10.56 18.31 -5.66
C LYS A 62 -9.64 18.76 -6.79
N LEU A 63 -8.34 18.50 -6.69
CA LEU A 63 -7.39 18.89 -7.72
C LEU A 63 -7.68 18.25 -9.08
N ASN A 64 -8.04 16.96 -9.09
CA ASN A 64 -8.44 16.25 -10.31
C ASN A 64 -9.70 16.85 -10.93
N THR A 65 -10.68 17.24 -10.11
CA THR A 65 -11.92 17.87 -10.59
C THR A 65 -11.65 19.24 -11.21
N GLU A 66 -10.82 20.06 -10.57
CA GLU A 66 -10.43 21.36 -11.11
C GLU A 66 -9.64 21.23 -12.42
N MET A 67 -8.62 20.36 -12.45
CA MET A 67 -7.86 20.07 -13.66
C MET A 67 -8.78 19.62 -14.81
N ARG A 68 -9.70 18.68 -14.52
CA ARG A 68 -10.68 18.20 -15.50
C ARG A 68 -11.56 19.34 -16.01
N ARG A 69 -12.06 20.19 -15.10
CA ARG A 69 -12.90 21.34 -15.46
C ARG A 69 -12.15 22.32 -16.35
N THR A 70 -10.95 22.72 -15.97
CA THR A 70 -10.12 23.65 -16.77
C THR A 70 -9.85 23.06 -18.14
N TYR A 71 -9.42 21.80 -18.20
CA TYR A 71 -9.13 21.14 -19.46
C TYR A 71 -10.37 21.01 -20.37
N MET A 72 -11.53 20.68 -19.80
CA MET A 72 -12.78 20.62 -20.56
C MET A 72 -13.20 21.99 -21.08
N LEU A 73 -13.10 23.04 -20.28
CA LEU A 73 -13.50 24.40 -20.69
C LEU A 73 -12.56 25.00 -21.74
N GLU A 74 -11.27 24.68 -21.68
CA GLU A 74 -10.27 25.25 -22.59
C GLU A 74 -10.11 24.47 -23.90
N PHE A 75 -10.40 23.16 -23.90
CA PHE A 75 -10.05 22.28 -25.03
C PHE A 75 -11.20 21.44 -25.60
N PHE A 76 -12.39 21.42 -24.96
CA PHE A 76 -13.50 20.57 -25.41
C PHE A 76 -14.78 21.37 -25.67
N GLU A 77 -15.09 21.59 -26.95
CA GLU A 77 -16.39 22.12 -27.39
C GLU A 77 -17.45 21.01 -27.61
N ASP A 78 -17.03 19.75 -27.75
CA ASP A 78 -17.91 18.64 -28.14
C ASP A 78 -18.18 17.64 -27.00
N GLN A 79 -19.47 17.49 -26.62
CA GLN A 79 -19.91 16.61 -25.53
C GLN A 79 -19.80 15.11 -25.87
N GLU A 80 -19.77 14.72 -27.15
CA GLU A 80 -19.70 13.30 -27.54
C GLU A 80 -18.36 12.66 -27.12
N PHE A 81 -17.28 13.44 -27.10
CA PHE A 81 -15.95 13.00 -26.68
C PHE A 81 -15.87 12.68 -25.18
N LEU A 82 -16.68 13.36 -24.36
CA LEU A 82 -16.72 13.15 -22.91
C LEU A 82 -17.21 11.75 -22.54
N ILE A 83 -18.23 11.26 -23.24
CA ILE A 83 -18.83 9.93 -22.99
C ILE A 83 -17.86 8.81 -23.40
N LYS A 84 -17.17 8.95 -24.54
CA LYS A 84 -16.15 7.98 -24.98
C LYS A 84 -14.96 7.90 -24.01
N THR A 85 -14.57 9.01 -23.39
CA THR A 85 -13.41 9.03 -22.50
C THR A 85 -13.67 8.30 -21.17
N LEU A 86 -14.89 8.36 -20.64
CA LEU A 86 -15.26 7.70 -19.38
C LEU A 86 -15.30 6.16 -19.46
N THR A 87 -15.44 5.60 -20.67
CA THR A 87 -15.48 4.15 -20.90
C THR A 87 -14.13 3.54 -21.29
N CYS A 88 -13.11 4.37 -21.50
CA CYS A 88 -11.77 3.94 -21.94
C CYS A 88 -10.72 3.92 -20.81
N CYS A 89 -11.13 4.04 -19.54
CA CYS A 89 -10.18 4.03 -18.43
C CYS A 89 -9.53 2.65 -18.27
N HIS A 90 -8.21 2.62 -18.04
CA HIS A 90 -7.45 1.37 -17.85
C HIS A 90 -7.93 0.52 -16.67
N ASN A 91 -8.64 1.14 -15.71
CA ASN A 91 -9.20 0.51 -14.53
C ASN A 91 -10.64 0.02 -14.71
N TYR A 92 -11.24 0.16 -15.91
CA TYR A 92 -12.61 -0.26 -16.18
C TYR A 92 -12.85 -1.76 -15.89
N SER A 93 -11.83 -2.61 -16.08
CA SER A 93 -11.91 -4.05 -15.81
C SER A 93 -11.91 -4.40 -14.32
N ILE A 94 -11.60 -3.46 -13.44
CA ILE A 94 -11.60 -3.69 -11.99
C ILE A 94 -13.06 -3.67 -11.51
N LYS A 95 -13.50 -4.75 -10.88
CA LYS A 95 -14.83 -4.82 -10.27
C LYS A 95 -14.88 -3.92 -9.03
N THR A 96 -15.31 -2.69 -9.21
CA THR A 96 -15.59 -1.74 -8.13
C THR A 96 -17.09 -1.71 -7.85
N PRO A 97 -17.52 -1.55 -6.59
CA PRO A 97 -18.93 -1.37 -6.28
C PRO A 97 -19.46 -0.09 -6.95
N GLU A 98 -20.62 -0.18 -7.60
CA GLU A 98 -21.24 0.97 -8.28
C GLU A 98 -22.08 1.82 -7.33
N ASN A 99 -22.47 1.26 -6.18
CA ASN A 99 -23.37 1.86 -5.21
C ASN A 99 -23.02 1.49 -3.76
N VAL A 100 -23.65 2.18 -2.81
CA VAL A 100 -23.43 2.02 -1.36
C VAL A 100 -23.83 0.60 -0.90
N ASP A 101 -24.91 0.04 -1.43
CA ASP A 101 -25.40 -1.29 -1.05
C ASP A 101 -24.41 -2.39 -1.44
N GLU A 102 -23.78 -2.26 -2.61
CA GLU A 102 -22.69 -3.15 -3.04
C GLU A 102 -21.45 -2.95 -2.18
N ALA A 103 -21.07 -1.70 -1.90
CA ALA A 103 -19.89 -1.41 -1.08
C ALA A 103 -20.01 -2.00 0.34
N GLN A 104 -21.20 -1.93 0.95
CA GLN A 104 -21.44 -2.47 2.30
C GLN A 104 -21.36 -4.01 2.34
N LYS A 105 -21.57 -4.69 1.21
CA LYS A 105 -21.48 -6.16 1.10
C LYS A 105 -20.06 -6.69 0.94
N ILE A 106 -19.06 -5.83 0.81
CA ILE A 106 -17.64 -6.21 0.59
C ILE A 106 -16.94 -6.67 1.89
N SER A 107 -17.66 -6.71 3.02
CA SER A 107 -17.13 -7.11 4.32
C SER A 107 -16.78 -8.59 4.45
#